data_AF-A0A8J7BM39-F1
#
_entry.id   AF-A0A8J7BM39-F1
#
_cell.length_a   1.000
_cell.length_b   1.000
_cell.length_c   1.000
_cell.angle_alpha   90.00
_cell.angle_beta   90.00
_cell.angle_gamma   90.00
#
_symmetry.space_group_name_H-M   'P 1'
#
loop_
_entity.id
_entity.type
_entity.pdbx_description
1 polymer ?
#
loop_
_entity_poly.entity_id
_entity_poly.type
_entity_poly.pdbx_seq_one_letter_code
_entity_poly.pdbx_strand_id
1 'polypeptide(L)'
;MLTTEVAQFPDRLRAMSIHFPFAWAIVHGEKDFEYRTRATKYRGMFLIHSSGTKDSDEYMAEYNIPQDQIIRKAIIGAVELVDCVEDPEGEGYFYELESPIVFEKAIPATGQQSIFWPASTPERVRAFNQAFEQMPKYPFKIEYEDDLIILLNHEANIEIGVLGNGFWQKLMPRIQNGQIDLAVTEIDALLDEIPETEEDT
;
A
#
# COMPACT_ATOMS: atom_id res chain seq x y z
N MET A 1 -12.99 -22.83 -23.79
CA MET A 1 -12.17 -21.62 -24.01
C MET A 1 -11.56 -21.26 -22.67
N LEU A 2 -10.22 -21.22 -22.55
CA LEU A 2 -9.57 -20.69 -21.36
C LEU A 2 -9.84 -19.18 -21.36
N THR A 3 -10.65 -18.69 -20.43
CA THR A 3 -10.77 -17.26 -20.17
C THR A 3 -9.40 -16.77 -19.74
N THR A 4 -8.77 -15.94 -20.57
CA THR A 4 -7.54 -15.24 -20.19
C THR A 4 -7.89 -14.33 -19.02
N GLU A 5 -7.33 -14.59 -17.85
CA GLU A 5 -7.43 -13.67 -16.72
C GLU A 5 -6.79 -12.34 -17.12
N VAL A 6 -7.56 -11.26 -17.03
CA VAL A 6 -7.10 -9.91 -17.34
C VAL A 6 -6.61 -9.27 -16.05
N ALA A 7 -5.41 -8.70 -16.06
CA ALA A 7 -4.88 -7.98 -14.91
C ALA A 7 -5.71 -6.72 -14.65
N GLN A 8 -6.16 -6.55 -13.41
CA GLN A 8 -6.90 -5.39 -12.92
C GLN A 8 -6.11 -4.55 -11.91
N PHE A 9 -4.82 -4.88 -11.74
CA PHE A 9 -3.88 -4.23 -10.83
C PHE A 9 -2.80 -3.47 -11.63
N PRO A 10 -2.08 -2.53 -11.01
CA PRO A 10 -0.99 -1.81 -11.66
C PRO A 10 0.12 -2.74 -12.16
N ASP A 11 0.68 -2.46 -13.35
CA ASP A 11 1.74 -3.26 -13.96
C ASP A 11 2.99 -3.46 -13.08
N ARG A 12 3.20 -2.55 -12.11
CA ARG A 12 4.32 -2.58 -11.16
C ARG A 12 4.06 -3.39 -9.88
N LEU A 13 2.82 -3.86 -9.65
CA LEU A 13 2.50 -4.65 -8.46
C LEU A 13 3.27 -5.96 -8.49
N ARG A 14 3.94 -6.28 -7.39
CA ARG A 14 4.70 -7.52 -7.22
C ARG A 14 4.34 -8.14 -5.87
N ALA A 15 4.74 -9.38 -5.68
CA ALA A 15 4.68 -10.05 -4.39
C ALA A 15 6.08 -10.48 -3.94
N MET A 16 6.28 -10.59 -2.63
CA MET A 16 7.48 -11.16 -2.02
C MET A 16 7.08 -12.30 -1.11
N SER A 17 7.77 -13.45 -1.23
CA SER A 17 7.56 -14.59 -0.35
C SER A 17 8.41 -14.41 0.91
N ILE A 18 7.78 -14.42 2.08
CA ILE A 18 8.40 -14.24 3.40
C ILE A 18 8.05 -15.47 4.27
N HIS A 19 8.91 -15.82 5.22
CA HIS A 19 8.60 -16.88 6.18
C HIS A 19 7.38 -16.49 7.02
N PHE A 20 6.47 -17.43 7.25
CA PHE A 20 5.14 -17.14 7.81
C PHE A 20 5.17 -16.21 9.03
N PRO A 21 6.01 -16.43 10.07
CA PRO A 21 5.95 -15.61 11.27
C PRO A 21 6.29 -14.15 11.00
N PHE A 22 7.29 -13.89 10.16
CA PHE A 22 7.67 -12.53 9.77
C PHE A 22 6.64 -11.92 8.81
N ALA A 23 6.08 -12.71 7.88
CA ALA A 23 5.00 -12.26 7.00
C ALA A 23 3.79 -11.79 7.80
N TRP A 24 3.40 -12.56 8.82
CA TRP A 24 2.32 -12.23 9.75
C TRP A 24 2.67 -10.96 10.54
N ALA A 25 3.87 -10.88 11.12
CA ALA A 25 4.32 -9.74 11.90
C ALA A 25 4.29 -8.44 11.08
N ILE A 26 4.74 -8.49 9.83
CA ILE A 26 4.72 -7.34 8.92
C ILE A 26 3.30 -6.85 8.66
N VAL A 27 2.38 -7.73 8.24
CA VAL A 27 1.01 -7.28 7.89
C VAL A 27 0.17 -6.86 9.10
N HIS A 28 0.56 -7.26 10.30
CA HIS A 28 -0.05 -6.81 11.56
C HIS A 28 0.66 -5.60 12.18
N GLY A 29 1.74 -5.09 11.57
CA GLY A 29 2.47 -3.92 12.07
C GLY A 29 3.38 -4.18 13.26
N GLU A 30 3.66 -5.45 13.58
CA GLU A 30 4.59 -5.86 14.65
C GLU A 30 6.06 -5.84 14.19
N LYS A 31 6.28 -5.78 12.87
CA LYS A 31 7.60 -5.76 12.24
C LYS A 31 7.62 -4.81 11.05
N ASP A 32 8.46 -3.78 11.13
CA ASP A 32 8.59 -2.67 10.17
C ASP A 32 9.77 -2.82 9.21
N PHE A 33 10.43 -3.98 9.19
CA PHE A 33 11.50 -4.26 8.23
C PHE A 33 11.54 -5.72 7.78
N GLU A 34 12.10 -5.98 6.61
CA GLU A 34 12.46 -7.32 6.13
C GLU A 34 13.96 -7.38 5.83
N TYR A 35 14.69 -8.34 6.42
CA TYR A 35 16.12 -8.51 6.16
C TYR A 35 16.36 -9.41 4.94
N ARG A 36 17.24 -8.97 4.02
CA ARG A 36 17.62 -9.73 2.82
C ARG A 36 19.10 -9.57 2.49
N THR A 37 19.70 -10.64 1.96
CA THR A 37 21.12 -10.64 1.51
C THR A 37 21.36 -9.88 0.20
N ARG A 38 20.34 -9.27 -0.40
CA ARG A 38 20.43 -8.60 -1.70
C ARG A 38 19.71 -7.26 -1.63
N ALA A 39 20.35 -6.20 -2.15
CA ALA A 39 19.71 -4.89 -2.28
C ALA A 39 18.57 -4.89 -3.30
N THR A 40 17.68 -3.91 -3.18
CA THR A 40 16.62 -3.64 -4.16
C THR A 40 16.44 -2.14 -4.43
N LYS A 41 16.12 -1.82 -5.68
CA LYS A 41 15.69 -0.47 -6.10
C LYS A 41 14.17 -0.30 -6.12
N TYR A 42 13.43 -1.37 -5.84
CA TYR A 42 11.97 -1.31 -5.77
C TYR A 42 11.54 -0.37 -4.66
N ARG A 43 10.51 0.44 -4.89
CA ARG A 43 9.85 1.31 -3.91
C ARG A 43 8.34 1.32 -4.17
N GLY A 44 7.56 1.45 -3.12
CA GLY A 44 6.09 1.43 -3.17
C GLY A 44 5.46 0.11 -2.73
N MET A 45 4.15 0.00 -2.95
CA MET A 45 3.31 -1.10 -2.46
C MET A 45 3.58 -2.44 -3.15
N PHE A 46 3.82 -3.49 -2.36
CA PHE A 46 3.89 -4.87 -2.82
C PHE A 46 3.07 -5.81 -1.93
N LEU A 47 2.76 -6.99 -2.47
CA LEU A 47 1.97 -8.02 -1.81
C LEU A 47 2.85 -8.93 -0.93
N ILE A 48 2.39 -9.23 0.28
CA ILE A 48 3.05 -10.14 1.20
C ILE A 48 2.52 -11.55 1.00
N HIS A 49 3.37 -12.44 0.52
CA HIS A 49 3.10 -13.86 0.44
C HIS A 49 3.72 -14.60 1.62
N SER A 50 2.89 -15.29 2.39
CA SER A 50 3.32 -16.20 3.44
C SER A 50 3.78 -17.53 2.83
N SER A 51 5.07 -17.81 2.95
CA SER A 51 5.67 -19.02 2.41
C SER A 51 5.23 -20.30 3.15
N GLY A 52 5.44 -21.44 2.50
CA GLY A 52 5.08 -22.75 3.03
C GLY A 52 6.14 -23.41 3.93
N THR A 53 7.34 -22.83 4.06
CA THR A 53 8.40 -23.41 4.88
C THR A 53 8.10 -23.24 6.37
N LYS A 54 8.70 -24.09 7.21
CA LYS A 54 8.63 -24.05 8.67
C LYS A 54 9.96 -23.68 9.34
N ASP A 55 10.96 -23.29 8.56
CA ASP A 55 12.34 -23.04 9.02
C ASP A 55 12.49 -21.83 9.95
N SER A 56 11.40 -21.12 10.26
CA SER A 56 11.38 -19.99 11.18
C SER A 56 10.21 -20.07 12.16
N ASP A 57 9.61 -21.25 12.33
CA ASP A 57 8.46 -21.46 13.20
C ASP A 57 8.78 -21.17 14.68
N GLU A 58 10.05 -21.22 15.07
CA GLU A 58 10.52 -20.80 16.40
C GLU A 58 10.19 -19.34 16.73
N TYR A 59 10.10 -18.46 15.71
CA TYR A 59 9.73 -17.05 15.88
C TYR A 59 8.22 -16.82 16.07
N MET A 60 7.37 -17.84 15.94
CA MET A 60 5.92 -17.68 16.20
C MET A 60 5.65 -17.29 17.66
N ALA A 61 6.49 -17.76 18.59
CA ALA A 61 6.37 -17.42 20.01
C ALA A 61 6.75 -15.96 20.30
N GLU A 62 7.70 -15.40 19.53
CA GLU A 62 8.13 -14.00 19.67
C GLU A 62 6.98 -13.03 19.40
N TYR A 63 6.20 -13.29 18.35
CA TYR A 63 5.07 -12.45 17.96
C TYR A 63 3.72 -12.88 18.56
N ASN A 64 3.71 -13.83 19.50
CA ASN A 64 2.49 -14.35 20.14
C ASN A 64 1.39 -14.79 19.13
N ILE A 65 1.79 -15.41 18.01
CA ILE A 65 0.89 -15.68 16.89
C ILE A 65 -0.19 -16.71 17.28
N PRO A 66 -1.49 -16.38 17.13
CA PRO A 66 -2.58 -17.32 17.37
C PRO A 66 -2.55 -18.51 16.40
N GLN A 67 -2.83 -19.72 16.89
CA GLN A 67 -2.78 -20.95 16.09
C GLN A 67 -3.78 -20.95 14.91
N ASP A 68 -4.92 -20.27 15.09
CA ASP A 68 -5.96 -20.10 14.06
C ASP A 68 -5.61 -19.03 13.01
N GLN A 69 -4.53 -18.28 13.21
CA GLN A 69 -4.00 -17.31 12.24
C GLN A 69 -2.80 -17.86 11.44
N ILE A 70 -2.49 -19.15 11.58
CA ILE A 70 -1.43 -19.79 10.80
C ILE A 70 -1.88 -19.97 9.34
N ILE A 71 -1.41 -19.07 8.49
CA ILE A 71 -1.75 -19.02 7.06
C ILE A 71 -0.47 -19.16 6.25
N ARG A 72 -0.39 -20.20 5.39
CA ARG A 72 0.78 -20.49 4.56
C ARG A 72 0.39 -20.69 3.10
N LYS A 73 1.35 -20.49 2.20
CA LYS A 73 1.16 -20.60 0.74
C LYS A 73 0.03 -19.69 0.24
N ALA A 74 -0.05 -18.49 0.79
CA ALA A 74 -1.08 -17.53 0.45
C ALA A 74 -0.54 -16.10 0.52
N ILE A 75 -1.11 -15.21 -0.28
CA ILE A 75 -0.97 -13.77 -0.11
C ILE A 75 -1.89 -13.36 1.04
N ILE A 76 -1.34 -12.70 2.05
CA ILE A 76 -2.04 -12.39 3.30
C ILE A 76 -2.19 -10.89 3.57
N GLY A 77 -1.57 -10.08 2.72
CA GLY A 77 -1.59 -8.63 2.88
C GLY A 77 -0.73 -7.93 1.84
N ALA A 78 -0.49 -6.64 2.09
CA ALA A 78 0.41 -5.80 1.34
C ALA A 78 1.14 -4.85 2.29
N VAL A 79 2.24 -4.27 1.84
CA VAL A 79 3.01 -3.27 2.60
C VAL A 79 3.81 -2.41 1.60
N GLU A 80 4.18 -1.20 2.02
CA GLU A 80 5.04 -0.31 1.25
C GLU A 80 6.50 -0.56 1.59
N LEU A 81 7.37 -0.66 0.58
CA LEU A 81 8.82 -0.57 0.79
C LEU A 81 9.26 0.88 0.57
N VAL A 82 9.64 1.55 1.66
CA VAL A 82 10.03 2.98 1.65
C VAL A 82 11.53 3.17 1.49
N ASP A 83 12.33 2.28 2.09
CA ASP A 83 13.78 2.29 1.90
C ASP A 83 14.45 0.90 1.91
N CYS A 84 15.71 0.86 1.50
CA CYS A 84 16.57 -0.32 1.50
C CYS A 84 17.95 0.09 2.00
N VAL A 85 18.18 -0.09 3.29
CA VAL A 85 19.39 0.34 3.99
C VAL A 85 20.36 -0.83 4.12
N GLU A 86 21.65 -0.59 3.87
CA GLU A 86 22.69 -1.60 4.07
C GLU A 86 22.87 -1.87 5.57
N ASP A 87 22.98 -3.15 5.92
CA ASP A 87 23.35 -3.54 7.28
C ASP A 87 24.72 -2.93 7.63
N PRO A 88 24.88 -2.23 8.76
CA PRO A 88 26.18 -1.71 9.20
C PRO A 88 27.29 -2.75 9.24
N GLU A 89 26.97 -4.03 9.43
CA GLU A 89 27.93 -5.14 9.43
C GLU A 89 28.28 -5.63 8.01
N GLY A 90 27.58 -5.16 6.98
CA GLY A 90 27.81 -5.49 5.57
C GLY A 90 27.30 -6.87 5.16
N GLU A 91 26.45 -7.51 5.97
CA GLU A 91 25.96 -8.87 5.75
C GLU A 91 24.68 -8.92 4.89
N GLY A 92 24.01 -7.78 4.71
CA GLY A 92 22.75 -7.71 3.98
C GLY A 92 22.12 -6.32 3.98
N TYR A 93 20.80 -6.30 3.85
CA TYR A 93 20.01 -5.08 3.71
C TYR A 93 18.71 -5.19 4.51
N PHE A 94 18.36 -4.10 5.19
CA PHE A 94 17.06 -3.89 5.79
C PHE A 94 16.15 -3.21 4.78
N TYR A 95 15.09 -3.90 4.37
CA TYR A 95 14.01 -3.27 3.62
C TYR A 95 13.09 -2.62 4.64
N GLU A 96 13.04 -1.30 4.68
CA GLU A 96 12.18 -0.52 5.57
C GLU A 96 10.74 -0.52 5.02
N LEU A 97 9.78 -0.83 5.89
CA LEU A 97 8.40 -1.12 5.52
C LEU A 97 7.43 -0.21 6.26
N GLU A 98 6.46 0.33 5.52
CA GLU A 98 5.40 1.18 6.08
C GLU A 98 4.02 0.79 5.54
N SER A 99 2.98 1.36 6.14
CA SER A 99 1.59 1.22 5.68
C SER A 99 1.14 -0.25 5.49
N PRO A 100 1.31 -1.13 6.50
CA PRO A 100 0.90 -2.52 6.37
C PRO A 100 -0.61 -2.64 6.19
N ILE A 101 -1.01 -3.56 5.32
CA ILE A 101 -2.41 -3.87 4.99
C ILE A 101 -2.60 -5.36 5.21
N VAL A 102 -3.34 -5.72 6.26
CA VAL A 102 -3.82 -7.10 6.44
C VAL A 102 -5.05 -7.34 5.56
N PHE A 103 -5.07 -8.47 4.85
CA PHE A 103 -6.23 -8.86 4.05
C PHE A 103 -7.24 -9.64 4.88
N GLU A 104 -8.53 -9.35 4.69
CA GLU A 104 -9.63 -10.09 5.31
C GLU A 104 -9.58 -11.58 4.92
N LYS A 105 -9.22 -11.85 3.66
CA LYS A 105 -9.12 -13.20 3.11
C LYS A 105 -7.73 -13.44 2.56
N ALA A 106 -7.08 -14.47 3.08
CA ALA A 106 -5.88 -15.01 2.50
C ALA A 106 -6.16 -15.61 1.11
N ILE A 107 -5.29 -15.30 0.16
CA ILE A 107 -5.46 -15.72 -1.23
C ILE A 107 -4.44 -16.80 -1.55
N PRO A 108 -4.87 -18.05 -1.78
CA PRO A 108 -3.96 -19.14 -2.10
C PRO A 108 -3.11 -18.80 -3.34
N ALA A 109 -1.79 -18.92 -3.20
CA ALA A 109 -0.86 -18.66 -4.28
C ALA A 109 0.44 -19.44 -4.09
N THR A 110 0.98 -19.96 -5.19
CA THR A 110 2.33 -20.55 -5.19
C THR A 110 3.36 -19.43 -5.28
N GLY A 111 4.11 -19.23 -4.20
CA GLY A 111 5.20 -18.24 -4.14
C GLY A 111 6.35 -18.56 -5.10
N GLN A 112 7.35 -17.70 -5.12
CA GLN A 112 8.55 -17.85 -5.94
C GLN A 112 9.79 -17.44 -5.16
N GLN A 113 10.91 -18.11 -5.44
CA GLN A 113 12.25 -17.73 -4.94
C GLN A 113 12.86 -16.63 -5.81
N SER A 114 12.29 -15.43 -5.73
CA SER A 114 12.89 -14.19 -6.19
C SER A 114 12.62 -13.10 -5.14
N ILE A 115 13.35 -11.98 -5.20
CA ILE A 115 13.13 -10.87 -4.27
C ILE A 115 11.68 -10.39 -4.41
N PHE A 116 11.30 -10.01 -5.62
CA PHE A 116 9.93 -9.70 -6.00
C PHE A 116 9.53 -10.57 -7.20
N TRP A 117 8.32 -11.11 -7.21
CA TRP A 117 7.80 -11.90 -8.32
C TRP A 117 6.52 -11.28 -8.90
N PRO A 118 6.35 -11.31 -10.25
CA PRO A 118 5.16 -10.82 -10.92
C PRO A 118 4.07 -11.89 -11.00
N ALA A 119 2.86 -11.45 -11.35
CA ALA A 119 1.77 -12.33 -11.75
C ALA A 119 1.98 -12.90 -13.18
N SER A 120 2.94 -13.81 -13.34
CA SER A 120 3.35 -14.37 -14.64
C SER A 120 2.51 -15.54 -15.16
N THR A 121 1.56 -16.05 -14.38
CA THR A 121 0.65 -17.14 -14.79
C THR A 121 -0.80 -16.74 -14.57
N PRO A 122 -1.78 -17.33 -15.29
CA PRO A 122 -3.20 -17.02 -15.08
C PRO A 122 -3.64 -17.17 -13.62
N GLU A 123 -3.14 -18.18 -12.91
CA GLU A 123 -3.45 -18.41 -11.49
C GLU A 123 -2.93 -17.27 -10.62
N ARG A 124 -1.73 -16.74 -10.92
CA ARG A 124 -1.17 -15.60 -10.19
C ARG A 124 -1.85 -14.29 -10.57
N VAL A 125 -2.26 -14.11 -11.82
CA VAL A 125 -3.06 -12.95 -12.24
C VAL A 125 -4.37 -12.94 -11.46
N ARG A 126 -5.06 -14.09 -11.35
CA ARG A 126 -6.26 -14.22 -10.52
C ARG A 126 -5.98 -13.89 -9.06
N ALA A 127 -4.90 -14.44 -8.49
CA ALA A 127 -4.53 -14.16 -7.10
C ALA A 127 -4.22 -12.68 -6.86
N PHE A 128 -3.53 -12.01 -7.79
CA PHE A 128 -3.22 -10.59 -7.69
C PHE A 128 -4.47 -9.73 -7.87
N ASN A 129 -5.41 -10.11 -8.74
CA ASN A 129 -6.71 -9.44 -8.84
C ASN A 129 -7.46 -9.51 -7.50
N GLN A 130 -7.55 -10.70 -6.90
CA GLN A 130 -8.19 -10.87 -5.58
C GLN A 130 -7.48 -10.12 -4.44
N ALA A 131 -6.15 -9.99 -4.53
CA ALA A 131 -5.36 -9.20 -3.59
C ALA A 131 -5.66 -7.71 -3.76
N PHE A 132 -5.63 -7.25 -5.00
CA PHE A 132 -5.86 -5.85 -5.35
C PHE A 132 -7.30 -5.40 -5.02
N GLU A 133 -8.28 -6.29 -5.08
CA GLU A 133 -9.65 -6.03 -4.61
C GLU A 133 -9.72 -5.69 -3.12
N GLN A 134 -8.80 -6.22 -2.31
CA GLN A 134 -8.70 -5.97 -0.86
C GLN A 134 -7.80 -4.79 -0.52
N MET A 135 -7.06 -4.26 -1.50
CA MET A 135 -6.25 -3.05 -1.30
C MET A 135 -7.16 -1.81 -1.32
N PRO A 136 -6.84 -0.78 -0.52
CA PRO A 136 -7.44 0.54 -0.66
C PRO A 136 -7.25 1.02 -2.10
N LYS A 137 -8.35 1.31 -2.80
CA LYS A 137 -8.30 1.68 -4.23
C LYS A 137 -7.76 3.10 -4.48
N TYR A 138 -7.61 3.88 -3.42
CA TYR A 138 -7.11 5.26 -3.44
C TYR A 138 -6.32 5.51 -2.15
N PRO A 139 -5.10 4.95 -1.98
CA PRO A 139 -4.31 5.24 -0.81
C PRO A 139 -3.97 6.74 -0.81
N PHE A 140 -4.32 7.41 0.29
CA PHE A 140 -3.89 8.78 0.56
C PHE A 140 -2.92 8.72 1.74
N LYS A 141 -1.75 9.35 1.61
CA LYS A 141 -0.95 9.69 2.78
C LYS A 141 -1.65 10.85 3.49
N ILE A 142 -1.80 10.74 4.81
CA ILE A 142 -2.39 11.79 5.64
C ILE A 142 -1.26 12.43 6.44
N GLU A 143 -1.05 13.73 6.26
CA GLU A 143 -0.11 14.51 7.06
C GLU A 143 -0.84 15.56 7.90
N TYR A 144 -0.29 15.84 9.08
CA TYR A 144 -0.81 16.83 10.03
C TYR A 144 0.28 17.88 10.30
N GLU A 145 0.02 19.14 9.94
CA GLU A 145 0.95 20.26 10.14
C GLU A 145 0.15 21.52 10.45
N ASP A 146 0.42 22.22 11.56
CA ASP A 146 -0.20 23.51 11.88
C ASP A 146 -1.74 23.57 11.69
N ASP A 147 -2.45 22.60 12.30
CA ASP A 147 -3.92 22.40 12.20
C ASP A 147 -4.44 22.01 10.79
N LEU A 148 -3.54 21.69 9.85
CA LEU A 148 -3.81 21.24 8.49
C LEU A 148 -3.91 19.70 8.42
N ILE A 149 -4.90 19.18 7.70
CA ILE A 149 -4.93 17.75 7.31
C ILE A 149 -4.68 17.65 5.81
N ILE A 150 -3.52 17.16 5.40
CA ILE A 150 -3.15 16.98 3.98
C ILE A 150 -3.41 15.55 3.55
N LEU A 151 -4.28 15.35 2.56
CA LEU A 151 -4.46 14.07 1.87
C LEU A 151 -3.67 14.07 0.57
N LEU A 152 -2.60 13.28 0.48
CA LEU A 152 -1.75 13.16 -0.71
C LEU A 152 -2.01 11.83 -1.40
N ASN A 153 -2.43 11.85 -2.67
CA ASN A 153 -2.42 10.66 -3.52
C ASN A 153 -1.54 10.91 -4.75
N HIS A 154 -0.41 10.23 -4.82
CA HIS A 154 0.54 10.37 -5.92
C HIS A 154 0.07 9.71 -7.24
N GLU A 155 -0.95 8.85 -7.20
CA GLU A 155 -1.52 8.21 -8.40
C GLU A 155 -2.72 8.98 -8.97
N ALA A 156 -3.40 9.77 -8.16
CA ALA A 156 -4.46 10.66 -8.57
C ALA A 156 -4.16 12.02 -7.95
N ASN A 157 -3.64 12.98 -8.73
CA ASN A 157 -3.28 14.35 -8.35
C ASN A 157 -4.38 15.05 -7.51
N ILE A 158 -4.49 14.68 -6.25
CA ILE A 158 -5.52 15.11 -5.32
C ILE A 158 -4.74 15.46 -4.06
N GLU A 159 -4.65 16.76 -3.84
CA GLU A 159 -4.20 17.35 -2.59
C GLU A 159 -5.42 18.06 -2.00
N ILE A 160 -5.80 17.68 -0.78
CA ILE A 160 -6.86 18.34 -0.02
C ILE A 160 -6.26 18.65 1.35
N GLY A 161 -6.01 19.92 1.73
CA GLY A 161 -5.39 20.32 3.04
C GLY A 161 -6.22 21.08 4.13
N VAL A 162 -7.03 20.50 5.05
CA VAL A 162 -8.15 21.23 5.79
C VAL A 162 -7.67 22.33 6.73
N LEU A 163 -8.18 23.58 6.63
CA LEU A 163 -7.82 24.69 7.53
C LEU A 163 -9.03 25.23 8.32
N GLY A 164 -8.89 25.35 9.64
CA GLY A 164 -9.86 25.99 10.52
C GLY A 164 -9.71 27.52 10.53
N ASN A 165 -10.82 28.25 10.34
CA ASN A 165 -10.99 29.73 10.27
C ASN A 165 -11.06 30.40 8.88
N GLY A 166 -11.36 29.66 7.80
CA GLY A 166 -12.12 30.20 6.64
C GLY A 166 -11.30 30.80 5.48
N PHE A 167 -10.90 30.07 4.44
CA PHE A 167 -11.56 28.89 3.90
C PHE A 167 -10.61 27.91 3.23
N TRP A 168 -11.20 26.74 3.08
CA TRP A 168 -10.66 25.52 2.56
C TRP A 168 -11.65 24.99 1.54
N GLN A 169 -11.23 24.55 0.34
CA GLN A 169 -12.17 24.00 -0.63
C GLN A 169 -11.78 22.62 -1.14
N LYS A 170 -12.77 21.74 -1.03
CA LYS A 170 -12.78 20.39 -1.56
C LYS A 170 -13.21 20.44 -3.02
N LEU A 171 -12.26 20.20 -3.92
CA LEU A 171 -12.57 19.90 -5.32
C LEU A 171 -13.31 18.55 -5.37
N MET A 172 -14.33 18.43 -6.22
CA MET A 172 -15.05 17.17 -6.47
C MET A 172 -14.67 16.59 -7.83
N PRO A 173 -13.44 16.08 -7.98
CA PRO A 173 -13.02 15.42 -9.20
C PRO A 173 -13.90 14.19 -9.42
N ARG A 174 -14.63 14.18 -10.53
CA ARG A 174 -15.38 13.02 -10.98
C ARG A 174 -14.41 12.14 -11.75
N ILE A 175 -14.19 10.93 -11.27
CA ILE A 175 -13.36 9.97 -12.00
C ILE A 175 -14.25 9.14 -12.92
N GLN A 176 -14.08 9.27 -14.23
CA GLN A 176 -14.71 8.38 -15.23
C GLN A 176 -13.64 7.82 -16.15
N ASN A 177 -13.55 6.49 -16.26
CA ASN A 177 -12.55 5.77 -17.07
C ASN A 177 -11.08 6.16 -16.79
N GLY A 178 -10.74 6.56 -15.55
CA GLY A 178 -9.39 6.99 -15.18
C GLY A 178 -9.06 8.46 -15.49
N GLN A 179 -10.02 9.25 -15.95
CA GLN A 179 -9.91 10.71 -16.12
C GLN A 179 -10.58 11.42 -14.93
N ILE A 180 -9.97 12.50 -14.43
CA ILE A 180 -10.51 13.39 -13.39
C ILE A 180 -11.19 14.60 -14.07
N ASP A 181 -12.49 14.80 -13.84
CA ASP A 181 -13.26 15.95 -14.32
C ASP A 181 -13.72 16.84 -13.15
N LEU A 182 -13.57 18.16 -13.25
CA LEU A 182 -14.07 19.14 -12.27
C LEU A 182 -15.17 20.01 -12.90
N ALA A 183 -16.20 20.39 -12.13
CA ALA A 183 -17.27 21.26 -12.66
C ALA A 183 -16.86 22.74 -12.58
N VAL A 184 -17.11 23.52 -13.64
CA VAL A 184 -16.81 24.97 -13.70
C VAL A 184 -17.52 25.75 -12.58
N THR A 185 -18.71 25.32 -12.17
CA THR A 185 -19.47 25.92 -11.06
C THR A 185 -18.84 25.69 -9.68
N GLU A 186 -18.00 24.67 -9.52
CA GLU A 186 -17.24 24.43 -8.29
C GLU A 186 -16.03 25.38 -8.19
N ILE A 187 -15.58 25.90 -9.35
CA ILE A 187 -14.50 26.88 -9.49
C ILE A 187 -15.01 28.31 -9.26
N ASP A 188 -16.17 28.68 -9.80
CA ASP A 188 -16.67 30.07 -9.67
C ASP A 188 -17.16 30.41 -8.25
N ALA A 189 -17.68 29.44 -7.50
CA ALA A 189 -18.08 29.63 -6.09
C ALA A 189 -16.90 29.98 -5.14
N LEU A 190 -15.64 29.78 -5.59
CA LEU A 190 -14.44 30.21 -4.87
C LEU A 190 -14.18 31.71 -4.96
N LEU A 191 -14.63 32.36 -6.04
CA LEU A 191 -14.25 33.73 -6.37
C LEU A 191 -15.22 34.77 -5.80
N ASP A 192 -16.48 34.37 -5.53
CA ASP A 192 -17.54 35.27 -5.08
C ASP A 192 -17.66 35.38 -3.53
N GLU A 193 -16.97 34.54 -2.75
CA GLU A 193 -17.02 34.54 -1.28
C GLU A 193 -15.84 35.26 -0.60
N ILE A 194 -15.01 36.00 -1.35
CA ILE A 194 -13.96 36.86 -0.80
C ILE A 194 -14.57 38.23 -0.51
N PRO A 195 -14.88 38.60 0.74
CA PRO A 195 -15.25 39.99 1.03
C PRO A 195 -14.05 40.90 0.71
N GLU A 196 -14.28 41.95 -0.07
CA GLU A 196 -13.32 43.06 -0.16
C GLU A 196 -13.11 43.60 1.26
N THR A 197 -11.94 43.35 1.84
CA THR A 197 -11.61 43.87 3.16
C THR A 197 -11.43 45.37 3.06
N GLU A 198 -12.37 46.13 3.63
CA GLU A 198 -12.25 47.56 3.88
C GLU A 198 -10.96 47.85 4.65
N GLU A 199 -10.14 48.75 4.09
CA GLU A 199 -9.11 49.48 4.83
C GLU A 199 -9.77 50.37 5.91
N ASP A 200 -8.98 50.77 6.92
CA ASP A 200 -9.27 51.68 8.05
C ASP A 200 -9.79 50.99 9.34
N THR A 201 -9.21 51.19 10.54
CA THR A 201 -8.36 52.25 11.12
C THR A 201 -7.59 51.74 12.34
#